data_AF-A0A1S8AXU1-F1
#
_entry.id   AF-A0A1S8AXU1-F1
#
_cell.length_a   1.000
_cell.length_b   1.000
_cell.length_c   1.000
_cell.angle_alpha   90.00
_cell.angle_beta   90.00
_cell.angle_gamma   90.00
#
_symmetry.space_group_name_H-M   'P 1'
#
loop_
_entity.id
_entity.type
_entity.pdbx_description
1 polymer ?
#
loop_
_entity_poly.entity_id
_entity_poly.type
_entity_poly.pdbx_seq_one_letter_code
_entity_poly.pdbx_strand_id
1 'polypeptide(L)'
;MSNQYITAAQHLPDEERTETTLQITDAETKRIFEARVRIANDPDELTDPQPLTVVAGPHESVSEERYVELIDEIDAAGINEDLLRRLAADQESTSNVVNTRSDDLNVILRYLVESGQYDSTAEALREIAFQHLAANRPALLDAYEAVRTEFEDDPLRRARSENEP
;
A
#
# COMPACT_ATOMS: atom_id res chain seq x y z
N MET A 1 13.79 22.69 -5.30
CA MET A 1 12.58 23.33 -4.78
C MET A 1 12.33 22.65 -3.43
N SER A 2 12.18 23.40 -2.35
CA SER A 2 11.89 22.84 -1.03
C SER A 2 10.37 22.78 -0.88
N ASN A 3 9.79 21.58 -0.90
CA ASN A 3 8.36 21.43 -0.70
C ASN A 3 8.07 21.62 0.80
N GLN A 4 7.20 22.56 1.13
CA GLN A 4 6.77 22.77 2.51
C GLN A 4 5.46 22.03 2.73
N TYR A 5 5.43 21.18 3.75
CA TYR A 5 4.27 20.38 4.11
C TYR A 5 3.64 20.89 5.40
N ILE A 6 2.33 20.69 5.54
CA ILE A 6 1.55 21.11 6.70
C ILE A 6 0.74 19.92 7.22
N THR A 7 0.75 19.70 8.52
CA THR A 7 -0.14 18.75 9.19
C THR A 7 -0.73 19.34 10.46
N ALA A 8 -1.84 18.79 10.95
CA ALA A 8 -2.40 19.19 12.23
C ALA A 8 -1.79 18.34 13.36
N ALA A 9 -1.58 18.94 14.53
CA ALA A 9 -1.00 18.27 15.69
C ALA A 9 -1.76 17.01 16.10
N GLN A 10 -3.09 16.98 15.91
CA GLN A 10 -3.95 15.82 16.15
C GLN A 10 -3.64 14.61 15.25
N HIS A 11 -2.93 14.79 14.14
CA HIS A 11 -2.54 13.73 13.22
C HIS A 11 -1.12 13.22 13.49
N LEU A 12 -0.35 13.88 14.35
CA LEU A 12 0.97 13.39 14.73
C LEU A 12 0.85 12.11 15.56
N PRO A 13 1.75 11.13 15.33
CA PRO A 13 1.83 9.95 16.17
C PRO A 13 2.32 10.35 17.57
N ASP A 14 1.85 9.61 18.58
CA ASP A 14 2.31 9.79 19.97
C ASP A 14 3.77 9.35 20.18
N GLU A 15 4.30 8.48 19.31
CA GLU A 15 5.69 7.99 19.35
C GLU A 15 6.53 8.57 18.20
N GLU A 16 7.65 9.19 18.53
CA GLU A 16 8.61 9.72 17.55
C GLU A 16 9.43 8.59 16.90
N ARG A 17 9.83 8.77 15.63
CA ARG A 17 10.79 7.93 14.87
C ARG A 17 10.30 6.57 14.33
N THR A 18 9.00 6.30 14.30
CA THR A 18 8.44 5.13 13.60
C THR A 18 7.77 5.55 12.30
N GLU A 19 7.89 4.71 11.26
CA GLU A 19 7.09 4.88 10.04
C GLU A 19 5.60 4.93 10.40
N THR A 20 4.93 6.01 10.04
CA THR A 20 3.52 6.24 10.36
C THR A 20 2.76 6.69 9.12
N THR A 21 1.44 6.57 9.16
CA THR A 21 0.55 7.26 8.22
C THR A 21 0.26 8.65 8.73
N LEU A 22 0.39 9.66 7.87
CA LEU A 22 0.09 11.05 8.19
C LEU A 22 -0.74 11.68 7.08
N GLN A 23 -1.79 12.41 7.45
CA GLN A 23 -2.47 13.31 6.53
C GLN A 23 -1.65 14.59 6.39
N ILE A 24 -1.26 14.91 5.15
CA ILE A 24 -0.37 16.01 4.81
C ILE A 24 -1.05 16.93 3.81
N THR A 25 -0.86 18.23 4.01
CA THR A 25 -1.22 19.27 3.05
C THR A 25 0.05 19.84 2.44
N ASP A 26 0.15 19.79 1.12
CA ASP A 26 1.21 20.48 0.39
C ASP A 26 0.93 22.00 0.38
N ALA A 27 1.87 22.79 0.91
CA ALA A 27 1.66 24.22 1.10
C ALA A 27 1.59 25.00 -0.22
N GLU A 28 2.20 24.50 -1.29
CA GLU A 28 2.26 25.14 -2.60
C GLU A 28 0.99 24.82 -3.40
N THR A 29 0.68 23.54 -3.55
CA THR A 29 -0.44 23.06 -4.38
C THR A 29 -1.78 23.07 -3.62
N LYS A 30 -1.75 23.18 -2.29
CA LYS A 30 -2.90 22.99 -1.39
C LYS A 30 -3.54 21.61 -1.50
N ARG A 31 -2.84 20.62 -2.08
CA ARG A 31 -3.31 19.24 -2.15
C ARG A 31 -3.24 18.59 -0.78
N ILE A 32 -4.32 17.94 -0.37
CA ILE A 32 -4.39 17.13 0.86
C ILE A 32 -4.35 15.66 0.45
N PHE A 33 -3.47 14.87 1.07
CA PHE A 33 -3.33 13.45 0.82
C PHE A 33 -2.80 12.72 2.07
N GLU A 34 -2.97 11.41 2.12
CA GLU A 34 -2.36 10.57 3.14
C GLU A 34 -1.07 9.96 2.60
N ALA A 35 -0.05 9.88 3.46
CA ALA A 35 1.21 9.29 3.08
C ALA A 35 1.80 8.49 4.23
N ARG A 36 2.52 7.42 3.89
CA ARG A 36 3.43 6.77 4.82
C ARG A 36 4.70 7.63 4.89
N VAL A 37 5.06 8.03 6.10
CA VAL A 37 6.14 8.98 6.35
C VAL A 37 7.01 8.58 7.53
N ARG A 38 8.22 9.14 7.55
CA ARG A 38 9.03 9.25 8.78
C ARG A 38 9.09 10.70 9.22
N ILE A 39 8.96 10.92 10.52
CA ILE A 39 8.98 12.27 11.11
C ILE A 39 10.14 12.34 12.10
N ALA A 40 10.92 13.42 12.02
CA ALA A 40 12.02 13.70 12.92
C ALA A 40 12.05 15.19 13.30
N ASN A 41 12.65 15.49 14.43
CA ASN A 41 12.90 16.87 14.87
C ASN A 41 14.16 17.45 14.24
N ASP A 42 15.08 16.61 13.79
CA ASP A 42 16.35 16.98 13.16
C ASP A 42 16.39 16.42 11.72
N PRO A 43 16.72 17.23 10.70
CA PRO A 43 16.79 16.76 9.32
C PRO A 43 17.88 15.71 9.09
N ASP A 44 18.95 15.70 9.89
CA ASP A 44 20.06 14.73 9.75
C ASP A 44 19.64 13.30 10.15
N GLU A 45 18.46 13.13 10.76
CA GLU A 45 17.87 11.83 11.07
C GLU A 45 17.09 11.22 9.90
N LEU A 46 16.93 11.95 8.78
CA LEU A 46 16.19 11.53 7.60
C LEU A 46 17.08 11.51 6.36
N THR A 47 16.70 10.71 5.36
CA THR A 47 17.49 10.60 4.11
C THR A 47 17.17 11.74 3.13
N ASP A 48 15.90 12.13 3.06
CA ASP A 48 15.40 13.24 2.25
C ASP A 48 14.41 14.10 3.06
N PRO A 49 14.92 14.90 4.02
CA PRO A 49 14.08 15.69 4.91
C PRO A 49 13.39 16.85 4.17
N GLN A 50 12.07 16.91 4.28
CA GLN A 50 11.26 18.04 3.84
C GLN A 50 10.68 18.78 5.06
N PRO A 51 10.60 20.13 5.06
CA PRO A 51 10.01 20.88 6.18
C PRO A 51 8.53 20.54 6.39
N LEU A 52 8.16 20.26 7.63
CA LEU A 52 6.79 19.98 8.07
C LEU A 52 6.35 20.99 9.13
N THR A 53 5.39 21.83 8.79
CA THR A 53 4.73 22.74 9.73
C THR A 53 3.58 22.02 10.43
N VAL A 54 3.64 21.96 11.76
CA VAL A 54 2.59 21.39 12.61
C VAL A 54 1.71 22.52 13.12
N VAL A 55 0.39 22.43 12.89
CA VAL A 55 -0.59 23.43 13.36
C VAL A 55 -1.47 22.84 14.46
N ALA A 56 -1.71 23.62 15.52
CA ALA A 56 -2.53 23.17 16.66
C ALA A 56 -4.05 23.15 16.37
N GLY A 57 -4.50 23.88 15.34
CA GLY A 57 -5.91 23.90 14.92
C GLY A 57 -6.17 24.79 13.69
N PRO A 58 -7.40 24.81 13.16
CA PRO A 58 -7.74 25.50 11.90
C PRO A 58 -7.64 27.03 11.95
N HIS A 59 -7.47 27.62 13.14
CA HIS A 59 -7.36 29.06 13.35
C HIS A 59 -6.16 29.46 14.24
N GLU A 60 -5.23 28.55 14.52
CA GLU A 60 -4.14 28.78 15.47
C GLU A 60 -2.76 28.91 14.82
N SER A 61 -1.88 29.64 15.52
CA SER A 61 -0.48 29.87 15.19
C SER A 61 0.28 28.56 14.95
N VAL A 62 1.32 28.60 14.10
CA VAL A 62 2.28 27.48 13.93
C VAL A 62 2.71 26.97 15.31
N SER A 63 2.47 25.68 15.55
CA SER A 63 2.75 25.05 16.84
C SER A 63 4.21 24.61 16.92
N GLU A 64 4.73 24.02 15.83
CA GLU A 64 6.06 23.41 15.80
C GLU A 64 6.54 23.24 14.35
N GLU A 65 7.85 23.37 14.11
CA GLU A 65 8.49 22.95 12.86
C GLU A 65 9.20 21.62 13.09
N ARG A 66 8.91 20.65 12.22
CA ARG A 66 9.53 19.32 12.17
C ARG A 66 10.00 19.02 10.75
N TYR A 67 10.58 17.84 10.55
CA TYR A 67 10.98 17.34 9.25
C TYR A 67 10.27 16.02 8.94
N VAL A 68 9.92 15.84 7.67
CA VAL A 68 9.21 14.65 7.17
C VAL A 68 9.91 14.07 5.95
N GLU A 69 10.01 12.75 5.88
CA GLU A 69 10.42 11.99 4.70
C GLU A 69 9.18 11.27 4.17
N LEU A 70 8.74 11.63 2.95
CA LEU A 70 7.61 10.98 2.26
C LEU A 70 8.10 9.66 1.65
N ILE A 71 7.58 8.53 2.14
CA ILE A 71 7.92 7.22 1.59
C ILE A 71 7.00 6.89 0.42
N ASP A 72 5.68 6.92 0.65
CA ASP A 72 4.67 6.55 -0.33
C ASP A 72 3.34 7.29 -0.05
N GLU A 73 2.64 7.72 -1.10
CA GLU A 73 1.23 8.14 -0.99
C GLU A 73 0.34 6.91 -0.82
N ILE A 74 -0.62 7.00 0.08
CA ILE A 74 -1.57 5.95 0.40
C ILE A 74 -2.98 6.50 0.46
N ASP A 75 -3.98 5.66 0.18
CA ASP A 75 -5.38 6.01 0.39
C ASP A 75 -5.77 5.95 1.88
N ALA A 76 -7.02 6.29 2.18
CA ALA A 76 -7.58 6.24 3.54
C ALA A 76 -7.64 4.83 4.15
N ALA A 77 -7.46 3.77 3.35
CA ALA A 77 -7.33 2.39 3.83
C ALA A 77 -5.87 1.97 4.03
N GLY A 78 -4.91 2.89 3.84
CA GLY A 78 -3.48 2.64 3.95
C GLY A 78 -2.90 1.90 2.74
N ILE A 79 -3.56 1.96 1.59
CA ILE A 79 -3.19 1.23 0.38
C ILE A 79 -2.37 2.14 -0.52
N ASN A 80 -1.19 1.65 -0.90
CA ASN A 80 -0.35 2.27 -1.93
C ASN A 80 -0.76 1.73 -3.31
N GLU A 81 -1.61 2.47 -4.03
CA GLU A 81 -2.08 2.06 -5.36
C GLU A 81 -0.95 2.02 -6.40
N ASP A 82 0.05 2.90 -6.32
CA ASP A 82 1.18 2.91 -7.26
C ASP A 82 2.04 1.66 -7.11
N LEU A 83 2.24 1.19 -5.87
CA LEU A 83 2.89 -0.08 -5.62
C LEU A 83 2.05 -1.25 -6.16
N LEU A 84 0.74 -1.24 -5.95
CA LEU A 84 -0.15 -2.26 -6.52
C LEU A 84 -0.07 -2.29 -8.06
N ARG A 85 -0.07 -1.14 -8.73
CA ARG A 85 0.07 -1.05 -10.19
C ARG A 85 1.40 -1.63 -10.66
N ARG A 86 2.50 -1.29 -10.00
CA ARG A 86 3.83 -1.83 -10.34
C ARG A 86 3.86 -3.35 -10.18
N LEU A 87 3.38 -3.88 -9.05
CA LEU A 87 3.34 -5.32 -8.80
C LEU A 87 2.45 -6.06 -9.80
N ALA A 88 1.31 -5.48 -10.18
CA ALA A 88 0.42 -6.04 -11.19
C ALA A 88 1.09 -6.12 -12.58
N ALA A 89 1.87 -5.11 -12.97
CA ALA A 89 2.66 -5.13 -14.20
C ALA A 89 3.79 -6.17 -14.14
N ASP A 90 4.51 -6.24 -13.02
CA ASP A 90 5.65 -7.16 -12.84
C ASP A 90 5.22 -8.64 -12.84
N GLN A 91 4.01 -8.94 -12.37
CA GLN A 91 3.44 -10.30 -12.39
C GLN A 91 3.36 -10.93 -13.79
N GLU A 92 3.24 -10.14 -14.85
CA GLU A 92 3.24 -10.65 -16.23
C GLU A 92 4.61 -11.22 -16.65
N SER A 93 5.69 -10.76 -16.01
CA SER A 93 7.06 -11.11 -16.35
C SER A 93 7.68 -12.24 -15.53
N THR A 94 7.02 -12.68 -14.44
CA THR A 94 7.61 -13.60 -13.46
C THR A 94 6.81 -14.92 -13.35
N SER A 95 7.51 -16.06 -13.29
CA SER A 95 6.89 -17.39 -13.20
C SER A 95 6.11 -17.58 -11.89
N ASN A 96 4.80 -17.86 -12.02
CA ASN A 96 3.80 -17.90 -10.95
C ASN A 96 3.74 -19.23 -10.19
N VAL A 97 4.78 -19.54 -9.40
CA VAL A 97 4.72 -20.66 -8.44
C VAL A 97 5.04 -20.17 -7.03
N VAL A 98 3.99 -19.90 -6.25
CA VAL A 98 4.12 -19.70 -4.80
C VAL A 98 4.39 -21.07 -4.18
N ASN A 99 5.66 -21.35 -3.90
CA ASN A 99 6.05 -22.58 -3.23
C ASN A 99 6.07 -22.33 -1.71
N THR A 100 5.03 -22.78 -1.00
CA THR A 100 4.99 -22.74 0.46
C THR A 100 6.03 -23.70 1.03
N ARG A 101 7.19 -23.17 1.40
CA ARG A 101 8.31 -23.88 2.07
C ARG A 101 7.99 -24.36 3.50
N SER A 102 6.72 -24.43 3.88
CA SER A 102 6.31 -24.86 5.23
C SER A 102 5.81 -26.30 5.17
N ASP A 103 6.61 -27.21 5.73
CA ASP A 103 6.27 -28.64 5.79
C ASP A 103 4.97 -28.88 6.57
N ASP A 104 4.74 -28.14 7.66
CA ASP A 104 3.53 -28.24 8.48
C ASP A 104 2.28 -27.80 7.70
N LEU A 105 2.38 -26.71 6.93
CA LEU A 105 1.28 -26.24 6.10
C LEU A 105 0.95 -27.26 5.00
N ASN A 106 1.97 -27.88 4.40
CA ASN A 106 1.77 -28.91 3.39
C ASN A 106 1.05 -30.15 3.96
N VAL A 107 1.34 -30.54 5.21
CA VAL A 107 0.62 -31.62 5.90
C VAL A 107 -0.85 -31.26 6.08
N ILE A 108 -1.16 -30.03 6.51
CA ILE A 108 -2.54 -29.57 6.71
C ILE A 108 -3.29 -29.49 5.37
N LEU A 109 -2.69 -28.88 4.34
CA LEU A 109 -3.31 -28.78 3.01
C LEU A 109 -3.57 -30.16 2.41
N ARG A 110 -2.62 -31.09 2.59
CA ARG A 110 -2.78 -32.47 2.14
C ARG A 110 -3.89 -33.19 2.90
N TYR A 111 -4.01 -32.98 4.21
CA TYR A 111 -5.13 -33.52 4.98
C TYR A 111 -6.48 -33.03 4.44
N LEU A 112 -6.60 -31.74 4.11
CA LEU A 112 -7.84 -31.18 3.56
C LEU A 112 -8.24 -31.84 2.23
N VAL A 113 -7.27 -32.06 1.33
CA VAL A 113 -7.48 -32.78 0.06
C VAL A 113 -7.84 -34.25 0.31
N GLU A 114 -7.06 -34.96 1.13
CA GLU A 114 -7.31 -36.38 1.43
C GLU A 114 -8.63 -36.59 2.17
N SER A 115 -9.14 -35.57 2.88
CA SER A 115 -10.47 -35.58 3.50
C SER A 115 -11.62 -35.24 2.53
N GLY A 116 -11.31 -34.93 1.26
CA GLY A 116 -12.29 -34.62 0.22
C GLY A 116 -12.89 -33.22 0.30
N GLN A 117 -12.26 -32.30 1.04
CA GLN A 117 -12.73 -30.91 1.14
C GLN A 117 -12.31 -30.05 -0.06
N TYR A 118 -11.22 -30.44 -0.76
CA TYR A 118 -10.69 -29.76 -1.94
C TYR A 118 -10.09 -30.78 -2.92
N ASP A 119 -10.01 -30.43 -4.21
CA ASP A 119 -9.47 -31.32 -5.26
C ASP A 119 -7.94 -31.30 -5.31
N SER A 120 -7.31 -30.21 -4.85
CA SER A 120 -5.84 -30.11 -4.80
C SER A 120 -5.33 -29.19 -3.69
N THR A 121 -4.06 -29.35 -3.32
CA THR A 121 -3.43 -28.51 -2.28
C THR A 121 -3.29 -27.05 -2.74
N ALA A 122 -3.10 -26.83 -4.05
CA ALA A 122 -3.04 -25.50 -4.65
C ALA A 122 -4.40 -24.80 -4.60
N GLU A 123 -5.49 -25.53 -4.87
CA GLU A 123 -6.86 -25.02 -4.72
C GLU A 123 -7.16 -24.67 -3.27
N ALA A 124 -6.91 -25.60 -2.33
CA ALA A 124 -7.11 -25.36 -0.91
C ALA A 124 -6.36 -24.12 -0.42
N LEU A 125 -5.08 -23.99 -0.77
CA LEU A 125 -4.27 -22.82 -0.40
C LEU A 125 -4.83 -21.53 -1.00
N ARG A 126 -5.19 -21.55 -2.29
CA ARG A 126 -5.74 -20.38 -2.98
C ARG A 126 -7.04 -19.92 -2.32
N GLU A 127 -7.96 -20.84 -2.09
CA GLU A 127 -9.27 -20.50 -1.53
C GLU A 127 -9.14 -19.97 -0.09
N ILE A 128 -8.37 -20.64 0.77
CA ILE A 128 -8.12 -20.19 2.15
C ILE A 128 -7.46 -18.80 2.16
N ALA A 129 -6.46 -18.58 1.31
CA ALA A 129 -5.78 -17.29 1.23
C ALA A 129 -6.73 -16.17 0.79
N PHE A 130 -7.54 -16.38 -0.24
CA PHE A 130 -8.50 -15.37 -0.69
C PHE A 130 -9.62 -15.14 0.30
N GLN A 131 -10.14 -16.18 0.96
CA GLN A 131 -11.12 -16.02 2.04
C GLN A 131 -10.54 -15.19 3.19
N HIS A 132 -9.31 -15.46 3.60
CA HIS A 132 -8.63 -14.70 4.63
C HIS A 132 -8.43 -13.23 4.21
N LEU A 133 -7.99 -12.97 2.97
CA LEU A 133 -7.85 -11.62 2.44
C LEU A 133 -9.19 -10.89 2.37
N ALA A 134 -10.26 -11.54 1.91
CA ALA A 134 -11.59 -10.94 1.85
C ALA A 134 -12.13 -10.58 3.23
N ALA A 135 -11.87 -11.44 4.23
CA ALA A 135 -12.32 -11.20 5.59
C ALA A 135 -11.53 -10.08 6.31
N ASN A 136 -10.22 -9.95 6.04
CA ASN A 136 -9.33 -9.10 6.84
C ASN A 136 -8.82 -7.86 6.11
N ARG A 137 -8.83 -7.86 4.77
CA ARG A 137 -8.30 -6.80 3.90
C ARG A 137 -9.20 -6.57 2.66
N PRO A 138 -10.52 -6.37 2.81
CA PRO A 138 -11.43 -6.20 1.67
C PRO A 138 -11.05 -4.99 0.80
N ALA A 139 -10.69 -3.85 1.41
CA ALA A 139 -10.28 -2.65 0.68
C ALA A 139 -9.06 -2.90 -0.25
N LEU A 140 -8.15 -3.81 0.12
CA LEU A 140 -7.02 -4.16 -0.72
C LEU A 140 -7.45 -4.94 -1.97
N LEU A 141 -8.47 -5.79 -1.84
CA LEU A 141 -9.03 -6.51 -2.97
C LEU A 141 -9.77 -5.56 -3.91
N ASP A 142 -10.55 -4.62 -3.36
CA ASP A 142 -11.27 -3.61 -4.14
C ASP A 142 -10.28 -2.71 -4.92
N ALA A 143 -9.21 -2.24 -4.26
CA ALA A 143 -8.17 -1.45 -4.90
C ALA A 143 -7.42 -2.24 -6.00
N TYR A 144 -7.13 -3.52 -5.75
CA TYR A 144 -6.51 -4.37 -6.77
C TYR A 144 -7.46 -4.62 -7.95
N GLU A 145 -8.76 -4.78 -7.72
CA GLU A 145 -9.75 -4.92 -8.79
C GLU A 145 -9.77 -3.67 -9.69
N ALA A 146 -9.77 -2.47 -9.09
CA ALA A 146 -9.70 -1.22 -9.84
C ALA A 146 -8.44 -1.14 -10.72
N VAL A 147 -7.26 -1.42 -10.13
CA VAL A 147 -5.99 -1.48 -10.84
C VAL A 147 -6.06 -2.50 -11.98
N ARG A 148 -6.59 -3.69 -11.72
CA ARG A 148 -6.71 -4.75 -12.73
C ARG A 148 -7.64 -4.35 -13.87
N THR A 149 -8.78 -3.73 -13.59
CA THR A 149 -9.69 -3.21 -14.62
C THR A 149 -9.00 -2.16 -15.49
N GLU A 150 -8.25 -1.22 -14.90
CA GLU A 150 -7.44 -0.25 -15.66
C GLU A 150 -6.44 -0.96 -16.60
N PHE A 151 -5.78 -2.00 -16.11
CA PHE A 151 -4.83 -2.80 -16.89
C PHE A 151 -5.48 -3.60 -18.03
N GLU A 152 -6.69 -4.14 -17.82
CA GLU A 152 -7.45 -4.89 -18.84
C GLU A 152 -8.09 -3.95 -19.88
N ASP A 153 -8.48 -2.74 -19.46
CA ASP A 153 -9.14 -1.76 -20.31
C ASP A 153 -8.19 -0.90 -21.15
N ASP A 154 -6.88 -1.03 -20.97
CA ASP A 154 -5.85 -0.36 -21.77
C ASP A 154 -6.03 -0.69 -23.27
N PRO A 155 -6.39 0.30 -24.11
CA PRO A 155 -6.66 0.09 -25.53
C PRO A 155 -5.43 -0.41 -26.31
N LEU A 156 -4.21 -0.07 -25.89
CA LEU A 156 -2.99 -0.58 -26.50
C LEU A 156 -2.79 -2.06 -26.17
N ARG A 157 -3.21 -2.49 -24.98
CA ARG A 157 -3.14 -3.88 -24.55
C ARG A 157 -4.22 -4.72 -25.21
N ARG A 158 -5.48 -4.25 -25.27
CA ARG A 158 -6.54 -4.91 -26.06
C ARG A 158 -6.10 -5.10 -27.51
N ALA A 159 -5.53 -4.07 -28.13
CA ALA A 159 -5.01 -4.17 -29.50
C ALA A 159 -3.83 -5.15 -29.64
N ARG A 160 -3.08 -5.43 -28.58
CA ARG A 160 -1.99 -6.43 -28.58
C ARG A 160 -2.51 -7.85 -28.37
N SER A 161 -3.42 -8.06 -27.41
CA SER A 161 -4.01 -9.38 -27.14
C SER A 161 -4.97 -9.84 -28.25
N GLU A 162 -5.64 -8.92 -28.96
CA GLU A 162 -6.43 -9.24 -30.17
C GLU A 162 -5.56 -9.64 -31.37
N ASN A 163 -4.25 -9.39 -31.31
CA ASN A 163 -3.27 -9.73 -32.35
C ASN A 163 -2.38 -10.93 -31.99
N GLU A 164 -2.57 -11.57 -30.84
CA GLU A 164 -1.94 -12.86 -30.52
C GLU A 164 -2.78 -14.02 -31.12
N PRO A 165 -2.18 -14.90 -31.96
CA PRO A 165 -2.88 -15.98 -32.64
C PRO A 165 -3.23 -17.19 -31.75
#